data_AF-A0A932QWX1-F1
#
_entry.id   AF-A0A932QWX1-F1
#
_cell.length_a   1.000
_cell.length_b   1.000
_cell.length_c   1.000
_cell.angle_alpha   90.00
_cell.angle_beta   90.00
_cell.angle_gamma   90.00
#
_symmetry.space_group_name_H-M   'P 1'
#
loop_
_entity.id
_entity.type
_entity.pdbx_description
1 polymer ?
#
loop_
_entity_poly.entity_id
_entity_poly.type
_entity_poly.pdbx_seq_one_letter_code
_entity_poly.pdbx_strand_id
1 'polypeptide(L)'
;MKKKQYKVKIENGNIIPLESIDTGESREGIVVFFDKDESPGYQSKPVWEAFDEIMKDVPKEEFKKLPTDGALEHDHYIYGTPKKNKK
;
A
#
# COMPACT_ATOMS: atom_id res chain seq x y z
N MET A 1 -15.89 12.96 13.05
CA MET A 1 -17.15 12.88 12.27
C MET A 1 -17.49 11.42 12.07
N LYS A 2 -18.69 10.95 12.48
CA LYS A 2 -19.09 9.54 12.31
C LYS A 2 -19.51 9.30 10.87
N LYS A 3 -18.80 8.43 10.14
CA LYS A 3 -19.22 7.98 8.80
C LYS A 3 -20.38 6.99 8.99
N LYS A 4 -21.55 7.30 8.43
CA LYS A 4 -22.66 6.34 8.31
C LYS A 4 -22.68 5.85 6.87
N GLN A 5 -22.72 4.53 6.70
CA GLN A 5 -22.86 3.87 5.40
C GLN A 5 -24.28 3.31 5.33
N TYR A 6 -24.93 3.49 4.20
CA TYR A 6 -26.28 3.00 3.95
C TYR A 6 -26.24 2.05 2.76
N LYS A 7 -26.92 0.91 2.88
CA LYS A 7 -27.06 0.00 1.73
C LYS A 7 -28.15 0.54 0.81
N VAL A 8 -27.83 0.68 -0.46
CA VAL A 8 -28.76 1.12 -1.50
C VAL A 8 -28.80 0.08 -2.61
N LYS A 9 -29.95 -0.05 -3.25
CA LYS A 9 -30.16 -0.85 -4.45
C LYS A 9 -30.36 0.11 -5.62
N ILE A 10 -29.76 -0.19 -6.76
CA ILE A 10 -29.91 0.59 -7.99
C ILE A 10 -30.84 -0.19 -8.92
N GLU A 11 -31.99 0.38 -9.27
CA GLU A 11 -32.93 -0.22 -10.22
C GLU A 11 -33.39 0.84 -11.24
N ASN A 12 -33.21 0.55 -12.54
CA ASN A 12 -33.61 1.43 -13.64
C ASN A 12 -33.09 2.88 -13.52
N GLY A 13 -31.89 3.06 -12.97
CA GLY A 13 -31.29 4.39 -12.75
C GLY A 13 -31.77 5.11 -11.48
N ASN A 14 -32.64 4.50 -10.68
CA ASN A 14 -33.08 5.04 -9.40
C ASN A 14 -32.32 4.39 -8.24
N ILE A 15 -31.84 5.22 -7.31
CA ILE A 15 -31.18 4.77 -6.08
C ILE A 15 -32.27 4.58 -5.01
N ILE A 16 -32.51 3.34 -4.63
CA ILE A 16 -33.51 2.95 -3.63
C ILE A 16 -32.78 2.56 -2.34
N PRO A 17 -32.95 3.29 -1.23
CA PRO A 17 -32.37 2.90 0.04
C PRO A 17 -33.01 1.60 0.55
N LEU A 18 -32.18 0.63 0.95
CA LEU A 18 -32.66 -0.64 1.50
C LEU A 18 -33.08 -0.52 2.97
N GLU A 19 -32.66 0.56 3.64
CA GLU A 19 -32.96 0.87 5.03
C GLU A 19 -33.50 2.30 5.13
N SER A 20 -34.52 2.51 5.96
CA SER A 20 -35.09 3.84 6.19
C SER A 20 -34.03 4.78 6.75
N ILE A 21 -33.70 5.83 5.99
CA ILE A 21 -32.74 6.85 6.40
C ILE A 21 -33.48 7.94 7.16
N ASP A 22 -33.62 7.78 8.47
CA ASP A 22 -34.19 8.84 9.32
C ASP A 22 -33.19 10.00 9.43
N THR A 23 -33.49 11.08 8.70
CA THR A 23 -32.64 12.27 8.63
C THR A 23 -33.24 13.45 9.42
N GLY A 24 -34.45 13.31 10.00
CA GLY A 24 -35.18 14.37 10.70
C GLY A 24 -35.66 15.52 9.81
N GLU A 25 -34.85 15.95 8.84
CA GLU A 25 -35.10 17.01 7.85
C GLU A 25 -34.78 16.51 6.44
N SER A 26 -35.48 17.03 5.42
CA SER A 26 -35.11 16.82 4.02
C SER A 26 -33.73 17.44 3.76
N ARG A 27 -32.74 16.61 3.42
CA ARG A 27 -31.39 17.05 3.09
C ARG A 27 -31.01 16.58 1.70
N GLU A 28 -30.47 17.49 0.90
CA GLU A 28 -29.83 17.16 -0.37
C GLU A 28 -28.39 16.70 -0.10
N GLY A 29 -27.95 15.67 -0.81
CA GLY A 29 -26.61 15.11 -0.64
C GLY A 29 -26.12 14.43 -1.91
N ILE A 30 -24.80 14.36 -2.06
CA ILE A 30 -24.15 13.71 -3.20
C ILE A 30 -23.85 12.26 -2.81
N VAL A 31 -24.38 11.30 -3.58
CA VAL A 31 -24.00 9.88 -3.46
C VAL A 31 -22.77 9.64 -4.32
N VAL A 32 -21.64 9.37 -3.68
CA VAL A 32 -20.41 8.97 -4.39
C VAL A 32 -20.30 7.46 -4.33
N PHE A 33 -20.35 6.83 -5.49
CA PHE A 33 -20.03 5.42 -5.65
C PHE A 33 -18.52 5.29 -5.83
N PHE A 34 -17.92 4.37 -5.08
CA PHE A 34 -16.55 3.94 -5.31
C PHE A 34 -16.65 2.52 -5.83
N ASP A 35 -16.30 2.32 -7.09
CA ASP A 35 -16.04 0.97 -7.56
C ASP A 35 -14.85 0.43 -6.78
N LYS A 36 -15.08 -0.68 -6.07
CA LYS A 36 -14.07 -1.31 -5.23
C LYS A 36 -12.86 -1.81 -6.05
N ASP A 37 -13.00 -1.84 -7.37
CA ASP A 37 -12.07 -2.44 -8.32
C ASP A 37 -11.59 -1.50 -9.44
N GLU A 38 -11.91 -0.20 -9.43
CA GLU A 38 -11.43 0.77 -10.44
C GLU A 38 -10.29 1.67 -9.97
N SER A 39 -9.36 1.14 -9.18
CA SER A 39 -7.98 1.59 -9.38
C SER A 39 -7.54 1.01 -10.72
N PRO A 40 -7.10 1.82 -11.73
CA PRO A 40 -6.49 1.25 -12.93
C PRO A 40 -5.40 0.32 -12.43
N GLY A 41 -5.61 -0.98 -12.62
CA GLY A 41 -4.84 -2.02 -11.98
C GLY A 41 -3.41 -1.96 -12.45
N TYR A 42 -2.62 -1.07 -11.85
CA TYR A 42 -1.23 -1.33 -11.66
C TYR A 42 -1.23 -2.53 -10.72
N GLN A 43 -1.25 -3.73 -11.32
CA GLN A 43 -0.79 -4.93 -10.68
C GLN A 43 0.65 -4.64 -10.30
N SER A 44 0.83 -3.91 -9.19
CA SER A 44 2.15 -3.64 -8.66
C SER A 44 2.65 -5.02 -8.33
N LYS A 45 3.57 -5.51 -9.15
CA LYS A 45 4.32 -6.69 -8.80
C LYS A 45 4.78 -6.48 -7.35
N PRO A 46 4.65 -7.51 -6.51
CA PRO A 46 5.15 -7.41 -5.17
C PRO A 46 6.62 -7.01 -5.21
N VAL A 47 7.06 -6.31 -4.17
CA VAL A 47 8.38 -5.67 -4.15
C VAL A 47 9.51 -6.68 -4.44
N TRP A 48 9.38 -7.93 -4.03
CA TRP A 48 10.37 -8.98 -4.31
C TRP A 48 10.51 -9.31 -5.80
N GLU A 49 9.43 -9.29 -6.58
CA GLU A 49 9.50 -9.51 -8.03
C GLU A 49 10.23 -8.37 -8.74
N ALA A 50 10.07 -7.14 -8.26
CA ALA A 50 10.84 -6.00 -8.76
C ALA A 50 12.34 -6.15 -8.45
N PHE A 51 12.69 -6.65 -7.27
CA PHE A 51 14.09 -6.96 -6.93
C PHE A 51 14.67 -8.06 -7.82
N ASP A 52 13.93 -9.15 -8.07
CA ASP A 52 14.38 -10.23 -8.96
C ASP A 52 14.65 -9.73 -10.39
N GLU A 53 13.85 -8.79 -10.89
CA GLU A 53 14.08 -8.17 -12.19
C GLU A 53 15.36 -7.34 -12.21
N ILE A 54 15.57 -6.48 -11.21
CA ILE A 54 16.76 -5.63 -11.09
C ILE A 54 18.04 -6.48 -10.92
N MET A 55 17.97 -7.55 -10.13
CA MET A 55 19.15 -8.38 -9.82
C MET A 55 19.69 -9.14 -11.04
N LYS A 56 18.88 -9.34 -12.10
CA LYS A 56 19.33 -9.97 -13.35
C LYS A 56 20.39 -9.16 -14.08
N ASP A 57 20.36 -7.83 -13.93
CA ASP A 57 21.29 -6.92 -14.61
C ASP A 57 22.58 -6.66 -13.82
N VAL A 58 22.70 -7.20 -12.61
CA VAL A 58 23.87 -6.94 -11.73
C VAL A 58 25.05 -7.85 -12.11
N PRO A 59 26.23 -7.29 -12.47
CA PRO A 59 27.42 -8.08 -12.77
C PRO A 59 27.96 -8.83 -11.55
N LYS A 60 28.50 -10.04 -11.76
CA LYS A 60 29.12 -10.88 -10.72
C LYS A 60 30.27 -10.19 -9.97
N GLU A 61 30.94 -9.24 -10.60
CA GLU A 61 32.06 -8.50 -10.00
C GLU A 61 31.59 -7.52 -8.91
N GLU A 62 30.38 -6.97 -9.02
CA GLU A 62 29.81 -6.09 -8.00
C GLU A 62 29.52 -6.86 -6.70
N PHE A 63 29.10 -8.11 -6.80
CA PHE A 63 28.90 -8.98 -5.63
C PHE A 63 30.19 -9.21 -4.84
N LYS A 64 31.37 -9.15 -5.47
CA LYS A 64 32.66 -9.29 -4.77
C LYS A 64 33.01 -8.08 -3.90
N LYS A 65 32.37 -6.93 -4.14
CA LYS A 65 32.55 -5.71 -3.34
C LYS A 65 31.63 -5.70 -2.11
N LEU A 66 30.64 -6.58 -2.06
CA LEU A 66 29.71 -6.67 -0.95
C LEU A 66 30.37 -7.35 0.27
N PRO A 67 29.95 -7.01 1.50
CA PRO A 67 30.33 -7.75 2.69
C PRO A 67 29.90 -9.22 2.58
N THR A 68 30.65 -10.13 3.21
CA THR A 68 30.38 -11.57 3.23
C THR A 68 28.97 -11.92 3.72
N ASP A 69 28.44 -11.14 4.67
CA ASP A 69 27.11 -11.28 5.27
C ASP A 69 26.08 -10.28 4.71
N GLY A 70 26.49 -9.45 3.74
CA GLY A 70 25.67 -8.39 3.16
C GLY A 70 25.47 -7.15 4.05
N ALA A 71 26.12 -7.06 5.22
CA ALA A 71 25.89 -5.98 6.17
C ALA A 71 27.19 -5.48 6.84
N LEU A 72 27.66 -4.29 6.44
CA LEU A 72 28.94 -3.74 6.90
C LEU A 72 28.96 -3.33 8.39
N GLU A 73 27.82 -2.92 8.95
CA GLU A 73 27.73 -2.33 10.30
C GLU A 73 26.64 -3.01 11.15
N HIS A 74 26.35 -4.30 10.92
CA HIS A 74 25.35 -5.03 11.69
C HIS A 74 25.63 -4.96 13.22
N ASP A 75 26.91 -5.08 13.58
CA ASP A 75 27.36 -4.98 14.97
C ASP A 75 27.02 -3.63 15.60
N HIS A 76 26.97 -2.51 14.86
CA HIS A 76 26.68 -1.18 15.42
C HIS A 76 25.29 -1.07 16.08
N TYR A 77 24.34 -1.92 15.67
CA TYR A 77 23.00 -1.97 16.26
C TYR A 77 22.94 -2.82 17.53
N ILE A 78 24.05 -3.46 17.90
CA ILE A 78 24.25 -4.11 19.19
C ILE A 78 24.74 -3.04 20.17
N TYR A 79 24.15 -2.96 21.37
CA TYR A 79 24.56 -1.96 22.34
C TYR A 79 25.98 -2.24 22.85
N GLY A 80 26.88 -1.25 22.75
CA GLY A 80 28.26 -1.32 23.27
C GLY A 80 29.35 -1.66 22.24
N THR A 81 29.00 -1.93 20.99
CA THR A 81 29.94 -2.20 19.89
C THR A 81 30.29 -0.92 19.13
N PRO A 82 31.59 -0.62 18.93
CA PRO A 82 32.00 0.57 18.19
C PRO A 82 31.78 0.39 16.68
N LYS A 83 31.44 1.50 16.00
CA LYS A 83 31.37 1.57 14.53
C LYS A 83 32.72 1.16 13.91
N LYS A 84 32.71 0.26 12.92
CA LYS A 84 33.95 -0.23 12.29
C LYS A 84 34.63 0.85 11.45
N ASN A 85 33.84 1.73 10.83
CA ASN A 85 34.35 2.87 10.08
C ASN A 85 34.15 4.20 10.84
N LYS A 86 35.08 4.51 11.74
CA LYS A 86 35.25 5.89 12.25
C LYS A 86 36.19 6.63 11.28
N LYS A 87 35.66 7.64 10.59
CA LYS A 87 36.47 8.68 9.94
C LYS A 87 36.97 9.66 10.99
#